data_AF-A0A496SHK4-F1
#
_entry.id   AF-A0A496SHK4-F1
#
_cell.length_a   1.000
_cell.length_b   1.000
_cell.length_c   1.000
_cell.angle_alpha   90.00
_cell.angle_beta   90.00
_cell.angle_gamma   90.00
#
_symmetry.space_group_name_H-M   'P 1'
#
loop_
_entity.id
_entity.type
_entity.pdbx_description
1 polymer ?
#
loop_
_entity_poly.entity_id
_entity_poly.type
_entity_poly.pdbx_seq_one_letter_code
_entity_poly.pdbx_strand_id
1 'polypeptide(L)'
;MTETPVTRIELVIDLEDPFKPAMTLEEFVELYNKDPEPPRYRVVSIDVLTCPEDNQPVTLAHCGRCKRFIRLFEGRVYCKHKIPLTE
;
A
#
# COMPACT_ATOMS: atom_id res chain seq x y z
N MET A 1 -8.34 -19.95 7.80
CA MET A 1 -8.13 -18.75 7.00
C MET A 1 -6.93 -18.00 7.55
N THR A 2 -6.14 -17.31 6.72
CA THR A 2 -5.11 -16.39 7.20
C THR A 2 -5.58 -14.97 6.92
N GLU A 3 -5.44 -14.08 7.89
CA GLU A 3 -5.76 -12.66 7.73
C GLU A 3 -4.50 -11.81 7.89
N THR A 4 -4.48 -10.67 7.22
CA THR A 4 -3.39 -9.69 7.32
C THR A 4 -3.99 -8.28 7.26
N PRO A 5 -3.53 -7.33 8.10
CA PRO A 5 -4.03 -5.96 8.08
C PRO A 5 -3.55 -5.23 6.81
N VAL A 6 -4.36 -4.26 6.38
CA VAL A 6 -4.00 -3.32 5.32
C VAL A 6 -3.49 -2.03 5.96
N THR A 7 -2.35 -1.55 5.48
CA THR A 7 -1.75 -0.27 5.84
C THR A 7 -1.93 0.69 4.68
N ARG A 8 -2.47 1.88 4.94
CA ARG A 8 -2.55 2.96 3.94
C ARG A 8 -1.31 3.84 4.04
N ILE A 9 -0.67 4.10 2.91
CA ILE A 9 0.45 5.03 2.79
C ILE A 9 0.00 6.19 1.90
N GLU A 10 0.12 7.41 2.40
CA GLU A 10 -0.15 8.62 1.62
C GLU A 10 1.16 9.18 1.08
N LEU A 11 1.24 9.31 -0.24
CA LEU A 11 2.42 9.80 -0.94
C LEU A 11 2.11 11.14 -1.60
N VAL A 12 3.07 12.06 -1.53
CA VAL A 12 3.06 13.34 -2.23
C VAL A 12 3.85 13.21 -3.53
N ILE A 13 3.19 13.49 -4.65
CA ILE A 13 3.78 13.53 -5.99
C ILE A 13 3.96 15.00 -6.38
N ASP A 14 5.19 15.38 -6.75
CA ASP A 14 5.49 16.67 -7.41
C ASP A 14 5.22 16.53 -8.91
N LEU A 15 4.22 17.26 -9.41
CA LEU A 15 3.81 17.23 -10.82
C LEU A 15 4.66 18.15 -11.71
N GLU A 16 5.48 19.02 -11.12
CA GLU A 16 6.39 19.91 -11.83
C GLU A 16 7.82 19.36 -11.90
N ASP A 17 8.23 18.53 -10.93
CA ASP A 17 9.54 17.87 -10.91
C ASP A 17 9.41 16.33 -10.92
N PRO A 18 9.45 15.68 -12.10
CA PRO A 18 9.33 14.23 -12.22
C PRO A 18 10.57 13.45 -11.76
N PHE A 19 11.70 14.13 -11.52
CA PHE A 19 12.92 13.49 -11.02
C PHE A 19 12.96 13.42 -9.50
N LYS A 20 12.12 14.20 -8.82
CA LYS A 20 11.99 14.17 -7.37
C LYS A 20 11.27 12.88 -6.96
N PRO A 21 11.85 12.05 -6.08
CA PRO A 21 11.17 10.87 -5.58
C PRO A 21 9.91 11.27 -4.79
N ALA A 22 8.88 10.44 -4.90
CA ALA A 22 7.71 10.58 -4.04
C ALA A 22 8.10 10.35 -2.58
N MET A 23 7.54 11.14 -1.68
CA MET A 23 7.72 11.05 -0.24
C MET A 23 6.37 10.86 0.44
N THR A 24 6.36 10.42 1.68
CA THR A 24 5.11 10.35 2.45
C THR A 24 4.58 11.75 2.77
N LEU A 25 3.28 11.85 3.06
CA LEU A 25 2.66 13.10 3.49
C LEU A 25 3.29 13.63 4.79
N GLU A 26 3.57 12.74 5.74
CA GLU A 26 4.27 13.09 7.00
C GLU A 26 5.64 13.70 6.72
N GLU A 27 6.48 13.02 5.94
CA GLU A 27 7.81 13.53 5.57
C GLU A 27 7.72 14.90 4.86
N PHE A 28 6.72 15.09 3.99
CA PHE A 28 6.54 16.37 3.31
C PHE A 28 6.23 17.50 4.30
N VAL A 29 5.28 17.29 5.21
CA VAL A 29 4.87 18.30 6.19
C VAL A 29 6.03 18.60 7.14
N GLU A 30 6.78 17.59 7.59
CA GLU A 30 7.97 17.78 8.43
C GLU A 30 9.06 18.61 7.74
N LEU A 31 9.32 18.35 6.45
CA LEU A 31 10.38 19.02 5.69
C LEU A 31 10.03 20.44 5.25
N TYR A 32 8.78 20.67 4.84
CA TYR A 32 8.35 21.94 4.23
C TYR A 32 7.50 22.80 5.15
N ASN A 33 7.07 22.27 6.30
CA ASN A 33 6.23 22.93 7.30
C ASN A 33 4.95 23.55 6.68
N LYS A 34 4.37 22.84 5.70
CA LYS A 34 3.13 23.19 5.02
C LYS A 34 2.51 21.96 4.38
N ASP A 35 1.23 22.06 4.05
CA ASP A 35 0.52 21.03 3.31
C ASP A 35 0.89 21.07 1.81
N PRO A 36 0.86 19.91 1.12
CA PRO A 36 1.04 19.86 -0.33
C PRO A 36 -0.20 20.41 -1.06
N GLU A 37 -0.04 21.53 -1.75
CA GLU A 37 -1.13 22.20 -2.46
C GLU A 37 -1.12 21.95 -3.98
N PRO A 38 -2.29 21.79 -4.62
CA PRO A 38 -2.41 21.80 -6.07
C PRO A 38 -2.14 23.22 -6.65
N PRO A 39 -1.75 23.35 -7.93
CA PRO A 39 -1.66 22.29 -8.94
C PRO A 39 -0.32 21.53 -8.91
N ARG A 40 0.67 22.01 -8.16
CA ARG A 40 2.01 21.42 -8.16
C ARG A 40 2.05 20.05 -7.50
N TYR A 41 1.40 19.89 -6.34
CA TYR A 41 1.45 18.64 -5.61
C TYR A 41 0.14 17.86 -5.71
N ARG A 42 0.25 16.54 -5.74
CA ARG A 42 -0.88 15.62 -5.65
C ARG A 42 -0.62 14.57 -4.58
N VAL A 43 -1.54 14.44 -3.64
CA VAL A 43 -1.53 13.34 -2.66
C VAL A 43 -2.23 12.13 -3.26
N VAL A 44 -1.58 10.96 -3.18
CA VAL A 44 -2.16 9.66 -3.57
C VAL A 44 -2.04 8.68 -2.43
N SER A 45 -3.07 7.88 -2.20
CA SER A 45 -3.06 6.84 -1.17
C SER A 45 -2.81 5.47 -1.82
N ILE A 46 -1.85 4.72 -1.29
CA ILE A 46 -1.57 3.33 -1.68
C ILE A 46 -1.84 2.43 -0.47
N ASP A 47 -2.75 1.48 -0.65
CA ASP A 47 -3.02 0.45 0.34
C ASP A 47 -2.06 -0.73 0.11
N VAL A 48 -1.31 -1.09 1.14
CA VAL A 48 -0.32 -2.18 1.14
C VAL A 48 -0.59 -3.16 2.28
N LEU A 49 -0.07 -4.37 2.16
CA LEU A 49 -0.14 -5.41 3.19
C LEU A 49 1.07 -6.34 3.08
N THR A 50 1.36 -7.09 4.13
CA THR A 50 2.35 -8.17 4.07
C THR A 50 1.67 -9.46 3.64
N CYS A 51 2.11 -10.04 2.54
CA CYS A 51 1.57 -11.27 1.99
C CYS A 51 1.86 -12.45 2.94
N PRO A 52 0.85 -13.22 3.37
CA PRO A 52 1.06 -14.33 4.31
C PRO A 52 1.71 -15.57 3.69
N GLU A 53 2.01 -15.56 2.39
CA GLU A 53 2.62 -16.70 1.68
C GLU A 53 4.15 -16.71 1.74
N ASP A 54 4.74 -15.55 1.44
CA ASP A 54 6.15 -15.28 1.22
C ASP A 54 6.69 -14.15 2.12
N ASN A 55 5.81 -13.55 2.93
CA ASN A 55 6.13 -12.47 3.86
C ASN A 55 6.67 -11.19 3.18
N GLN A 56 6.32 -10.97 1.90
CA GLN A 56 6.71 -9.78 1.15
C GLN A 56 5.63 -8.69 1.19
N PRO A 57 6.01 -7.40 1.16
CA PRO A 57 5.04 -6.32 1.01
C PRO A 57 4.42 -6.36 -0.38
N VAL A 58 3.10 -6.19 -0.43
CA VAL A 58 2.33 -6.21 -1.68
C VAL A 58 1.25 -5.14 -1.64
N THR A 59 0.98 -4.51 -2.78
CA THR A 59 -0.15 -3.60 -2.88
C THR A 59 -1.46 -4.38 -2.79
N LEU A 60 -2.48 -3.80 -2.19
CA LEU A 60 -3.82 -4.40 -2.14
C LEU A 60 -4.34 -4.70 -3.55
N ALA A 61 -4.08 -3.82 -4.51
CA ALA A 61 -4.42 -4.01 -5.92
C ALA A 61 -3.76 -5.27 -6.53
N HIS A 62 -2.51 -5.57 -6.17
CA HIS A 62 -1.86 -6.80 -6.61
C HIS A 62 -2.38 -8.02 -5.84
N CYS A 63 -2.58 -7.90 -4.52
CA CYS A 63 -3.10 -8.99 -3.70
C CYS A 63 -4.49 -9.46 -4.15
N GLY A 64 -5.37 -8.54 -4.57
CA GLY A 64 -6.70 -8.87 -5.09
C GLY A 64 -6.71 -9.75 -6.34
N ARG A 65 -5.58 -9.87 -7.05
CA ARG A 65 -5.41 -10.77 -8.21
C ARG A 65 -4.87 -12.15 -7.84
N CYS A 66 -4.52 -12.37 -6.58
CA CYS A 66 -4.02 -13.65 -6.09
C CYS A 66 -5.14 -14.70 -6.02
N LYS A 67 -4.86 -15.95 -6.43
CA LYS A 67 -5.82 -17.08 -6.35
C LYS A 67 -6.25 -17.42 -4.92
N ARG A 68 -5.48 -16.99 -3.93
CA ARG A 68 -5.74 -17.20 -2.50
C ARG A 68 -6.60 -16.09 -1.90
N PHE A 69 -6.73 -14.94 -2.55
CA PHE A 69 -7.57 -13.85 -2.07
C PHE A 69 -9.02 -14.32 -1.98
N ILE A 70 -9.66 -14.04 -0.84
CA ILE A 70 -11.08 -14.34 -0.62
C ILE A 70 -11.86 -13.03 -0.58
N ARG A 71 -11.46 -12.10 0.30
CA ARG A 71 -12.14 -10.82 0.49
C ARG A 71 -11.27 -9.80 1.22
N LEU A 72 -11.61 -8.53 1.05
CA LEU A 72 -11.23 -7.42 1.92
C LEU A 72 -12.44 -7.08 2.80
N PHE A 73 -12.27 -7.07 4.12
CA PHE A 73 -13.32 -6.71 5.06
C PHE A 73 -12.71 -6.02 6.28
N GLU A 74 -13.28 -4.89 6.71
CA GLU A 74 -12.82 -4.12 7.88
C GLU A 74 -11.30 -3.86 7.91
N GLY A 75 -10.73 -3.43 6.78
CA GLY A 75 -9.30 -3.12 6.69
C GLY A 75 -8.36 -4.33 6.75
N ARG A 76 -8.89 -5.56 6.58
CA ARG A 76 -8.13 -6.80 6.59
C ARG A 76 -8.37 -7.61 5.32
N VAL A 77 -7.29 -8.17 4.78
CA VAL A 77 -7.36 -9.12 3.68
C VAL A 77 -7.42 -10.54 4.23
N TYR A 78 -8.39 -11.30 3.74
CA TYR A 78 -8.60 -12.70 4.08
C TYR A 78 -8.15 -13.59 2.93
N CYS A 79 -7.25 -14.52 3.22
CA CYS A 79 -6.67 -15.45 2.26
C CYS A 79 -6.94 -16.90 2.64
N LYS A 80 -7.02 -17.77 1.62
CA LYS A 80 -6.98 -19.23 1.78
C LYS A 80 -5.70 -19.63 2.50
N HIS A 81 -5.77 -20.67 3.33
CA HIS A 81 -4.59 -21.22 3.98
C HIS A 81 -3.53 -21.64 2.96
N LYS A 82 -2.27 -21.62 3.38
CA LYS A 82 -1.18 -22.16 2.58
C LYS A 82 -1.44 -23.66 2.46
N ILE A 83 -1.62 -24.15 1.24
CA ILE A 83 -1.64 -25.60 1.00
C ILE A 83 -0.19 -26.03 1.25
N PRO A 84 0.09 -26.95 2.20
CA PRO A 84 1.42 -27.51 2.33
C PRO A 84 1.79 -28.11 0.99
N LEU A 85 2.98 -27.81 0.47
CA LEU A 85 3.52 -28.57 -0.64
C LEU A 85 3.68 -30.00 -0.13
N THR A 86 2.78 -30.90 -0.53
CA THR A 86 2.99 -32.34 -0.38
C THR A 86 4.16 -32.70 -1.27
N GLU A 87 5.24 -33.19 -0.65
CA GLU A 87 6.35 -33.86 -1.33
C GLU A 87 5.88 -35.10 -2.10
#